data_AF-A0AAV1WQ58-F1
#
_entry.id   AF-A0AAV1WQ58-F1
#
_cell.length_a   1.000
_cell.length_b   1.000
_cell.length_c   1.000
_cell.angle_alpha   90.00
_cell.angle_beta   90.00
_cell.angle_gamma   90.00
#
_symmetry.space_group_name_H-M   'P 1'
#
loop_
_entity.id
_entity.type
_entity.pdbx_description
1 polymer ?
#
loop_
_entity_poly.entity_id
_entity_poly.type
_entity_poly.pdbx_seq_one_letter_code
_entity_poly.pdbx_strand_id
1 'polypeptide(L)'
;MACLSQHTWIHPNMISPSPSPSPSQSPRVSLSTTTTATETDEHDPPCPSIPYPTHLERVFPVYAIKGLTLDANPASVLDRTDPIWVAVTHEAKSEAEKEPILSSFLYASILSHDCLEQALAFVVADRLQNPTLLATQLMDIFCNVIMHDKGIQRSIRLDLQAFKDRDPACLSYCSALLYTKGYHSLQVYRIAHALWHQGRKVLALALQSRVSEVFGVDIHPAAKIGEGILLDHGTGIVIGETAIIGNRVSVMHGVTLGGTGKEIGDRHPKVGDGALIGASATILGNIRIGEGVMIAAGSLVLKEVPPHSVVAGTPAKVLGRLHDNVPSLTMKHDATIDFFADVPTNSKDDKPNGAHNLDRNNVNT
;
A
#
# COMPACT_ATOMS: atom_id res chain seq x y z
N MET A 1 -10.83 47.03 -7.18
CA MET A 1 -10.69 47.95 -6.02
C MET A 1 -10.16 47.14 -4.84
N ALA A 2 -9.25 47.70 -4.07
CA ALA A 2 -8.69 47.05 -2.88
C ALA A 2 -9.42 47.53 -1.61
N CYS A 3 -9.41 46.72 -0.56
CA CYS A 3 -9.38 47.23 0.80
C CYS A 3 -8.55 46.29 1.68
N LEU A 4 -7.55 46.85 2.35
CA LEU A 4 -6.72 46.21 3.36
C LEU A 4 -7.13 46.76 4.73
N SER A 5 -7.09 45.94 5.77
CA SER A 5 -6.93 46.43 7.14
C SER A 5 -6.06 45.47 7.94
N GLN A 6 -4.85 45.90 8.26
CA GLN A 6 -3.96 45.23 9.22
C GLN A 6 -4.26 45.73 10.63
N HIS A 7 -4.11 44.87 11.64
CA HIS A 7 -3.68 45.30 12.97
C HIS A 7 -2.83 44.21 13.64
N THR A 8 -1.58 44.55 13.94
CA THR A 8 -0.59 43.82 14.74
C THR A 8 -0.57 44.34 16.18
N TRP A 9 -0.20 43.49 17.17
CA TRP A 9 0.53 43.74 18.45
C TRP A 9 0.58 42.40 19.22
N ILE A 10 1.65 41.59 19.18
CA ILE A 10 2.92 41.59 19.95
C ILE A 10 2.80 41.28 21.47
N HIS A 11 3.56 40.27 21.90
CA HIS A 11 3.72 39.71 23.27
C HIS A 11 4.61 40.57 24.19
N PRO A 12 4.64 40.25 25.51
CA PRO A 12 5.94 39.95 26.14
C PRO A 12 5.95 38.71 27.06
N ASN A 13 7.14 38.15 27.25
CA ASN A 13 7.49 37.12 28.26
C ASN A 13 7.79 37.75 29.64
N MET A 14 7.68 36.98 30.72
CA MET A 14 8.55 37.09 31.92
C MET A 14 8.74 35.72 32.61
N ILE A 15 9.78 35.63 33.45
CA ILE A 15 10.53 34.40 33.79
C ILE A 15 10.18 33.86 35.21
N SER A 16 10.57 32.61 35.48
CA SER A 16 10.33 31.77 36.67
C SER A 16 11.03 32.26 37.97
N PRO A 17 10.80 31.63 39.16
CA PRO A 17 11.39 30.33 39.51
C PRO A 17 10.49 29.35 40.32
N SER A 18 10.96 28.10 40.46
CA SER A 18 10.40 27.01 41.29
C SER A 18 10.85 27.07 42.77
N PRO A 19 10.20 26.37 43.73
CA PRO A 19 10.64 24.99 44.06
C PRO A 19 9.53 23.99 44.48
N SER A 20 9.90 22.70 44.54
CA SER A 20 9.09 21.55 45.00
C SER A 20 9.00 21.42 46.53
N PRO A 21 8.03 20.62 47.03
CA PRO A 21 8.44 19.37 47.70
C PRO A 21 7.61 18.12 47.29
N SER A 22 7.99 16.96 47.85
CA SER A 22 7.65 15.60 47.37
C SER A 22 6.62 14.85 48.27
N PRO A 23 6.47 13.50 48.28
CA PRO A 23 5.18 12.89 47.92
C PRO A 23 4.47 12.09 49.04
N SER A 24 3.16 11.90 48.92
CA SER A 24 2.36 11.05 49.81
C SER A 24 2.36 9.57 49.36
N GLN A 25 2.77 8.67 50.25
CA GLN A 25 2.76 7.22 50.05
C GLN A 25 1.39 6.60 50.40
N SER A 26 1.04 5.49 49.74
CA SER A 26 0.01 4.55 50.20
C SER A 26 0.57 3.12 50.14
N PRO A 27 0.53 2.33 51.23
CA PRO A 27 1.27 1.07 51.29
C PRO A 27 0.56 -0.09 50.59
N ARG A 28 1.37 -0.95 49.96
CA ARG A 28 0.96 -2.22 49.35
C ARG A 28 1.15 -3.33 50.38
N VAL A 29 0.09 -4.06 50.74
CA VAL A 29 0.21 -5.22 51.65
C VAL A 29 0.42 -6.49 50.81
N SER A 30 1.53 -7.16 51.07
CA SER A 30 1.83 -8.51 50.57
C SER A 30 1.66 -9.52 51.70
N LEU A 31 0.92 -10.60 51.46
CA LEU A 31 0.90 -11.77 52.35
C LEU A 31 1.01 -13.04 51.51
N SER A 32 2.09 -13.77 51.75
CA SER A 32 2.34 -15.12 51.24
C SER A 32 2.27 -16.10 52.40
N THR A 33 1.42 -17.13 52.29
CA THR A 33 1.47 -18.29 53.18
C THR A 33 1.17 -19.57 52.42
N THR A 34 2.20 -20.37 52.20
CA THR A 34 2.11 -21.80 51.92
C THR A 34 1.69 -22.54 53.18
N THR A 35 0.85 -23.57 53.10
CA THR A 35 1.00 -24.90 53.77
C THR A 35 -0.09 -25.86 53.27
N THR A 36 0.27 -27.14 53.22
CA THR A 36 -0.43 -28.32 52.67
C THR A 36 -1.45 -28.97 53.60
N ALA A 37 -2.48 -29.64 53.04
CA ALA A 37 -2.97 -30.97 53.46
C ALA A 37 -4.09 -31.52 52.53
N THR A 38 -3.90 -32.74 51.99
CA THR A 38 -4.83 -33.89 51.86
C THR A 38 -6.36 -33.61 51.82
N GLU A 39 -7.20 -34.10 50.91
CA GLU A 39 -7.21 -35.29 50.00
C GLU A 39 -8.18 -34.99 48.81
N THR A 40 -8.68 -35.87 47.92
CA THR A 40 -8.81 -37.35 47.83
C THR A 40 -8.79 -37.80 46.33
N ASP A 41 -9.03 -39.09 46.02
CA ASP A 41 -9.25 -39.61 44.66
C ASP A 41 -10.62 -39.24 44.05
N GLU A 42 -10.64 -38.96 42.75
CA GLU A 42 -11.59 -39.62 41.82
C GLU A 42 -11.05 -39.62 40.38
N HIS A 43 -11.29 -40.71 39.64
CA HIS A 43 -10.74 -40.96 38.31
C HIS A 43 -11.58 -40.34 37.19
N ASP A 44 -10.98 -39.50 36.34
CA ASP A 44 -11.49 -39.18 35.00
C ASP A 44 -10.43 -39.47 33.92
N PRO A 45 -10.76 -40.16 32.82
CA PRO A 45 -9.83 -40.45 31.74
C PRO A 45 -9.62 -39.24 30.80
N PRO A 46 -8.41 -39.00 30.28
CA PRO A 46 -8.17 -37.88 29.38
C PRO A 46 -8.92 -38.07 28.04
N CYS A 47 -9.70 -37.06 27.63
CA CYS A 47 -10.31 -37.03 26.30
C CYS A 47 -9.25 -37.13 25.20
N PRO A 48 -9.49 -37.93 24.13
CA PRO A 48 -8.57 -38.01 23.01
C PRO A 48 -8.50 -36.67 22.26
N SER A 49 -7.28 -36.18 22.05
CA SER A 49 -7.02 -34.96 21.29
C SER A 49 -7.42 -35.15 19.82
N ILE A 50 -8.44 -34.40 19.38
CA ILE A 50 -8.84 -34.33 17.97
C ILE A 50 -7.73 -33.61 17.20
N PRO A 51 -7.11 -34.22 16.17
CA PRO A 51 -6.08 -33.54 15.38
C PRO A 51 -6.71 -32.45 14.52
N TYR A 52 -6.16 -31.23 14.62
CA TYR A 52 -6.49 -30.12 13.73
C TYR A 52 -6.19 -30.51 12.26
N PRO A 53 -7.11 -30.27 11.30
CA PRO A 53 -6.81 -30.44 9.89
C PRO A 53 -5.82 -29.37 9.40
N THR A 54 -4.53 -29.68 9.44
CA THR A 54 -3.46 -28.84 8.89
C THR A 54 -3.33 -29.03 7.38
N HIS A 55 -4.30 -28.58 6.59
CA HIS A 55 -4.18 -28.48 5.13
C HIS A 55 -5.06 -27.35 4.55
N LEU A 56 -4.61 -26.10 4.71
CA LEU A 56 -5.06 -24.99 3.86
C LEU A 56 -3.95 -24.71 2.84
N GLU A 57 -3.89 -25.51 1.78
CA GLU A 57 -2.90 -25.33 0.73
C GLU A 57 -3.16 -24.03 -0.04
N ARG A 58 -2.22 -23.10 0.14
CA ARG A 58 -1.76 -22.10 -0.84
C ARG A 58 -2.76 -21.78 -1.94
N VAL A 59 -3.59 -20.75 -1.71
CA VAL A 59 -4.20 -19.99 -2.80
C VAL A 59 -3.05 -19.48 -3.67
N PHE A 60 -2.89 -20.07 -4.87
CA PHE A 60 -1.74 -19.81 -5.72
C PHE A 60 -1.73 -18.34 -6.15
N PRO A 61 -0.60 -17.62 -6.06
CA PRO A 61 -0.51 -16.28 -6.60
C PRO A 61 -0.74 -16.32 -8.12
N VAL A 62 -1.75 -15.61 -8.60
CA VAL A 62 -2.20 -15.66 -10.01
C VAL A 62 -1.08 -15.24 -11.00
N TYR A 63 -0.08 -14.48 -10.54
CA TYR A 63 1.11 -14.13 -11.33
C TYR A 63 2.07 -15.30 -11.60
N ALA A 64 1.87 -16.48 -10.99
CA ALA A 64 2.59 -17.71 -11.35
C ALA A 64 2.09 -18.34 -12.68
N ILE A 65 0.94 -17.91 -13.21
CA ILE A 65 0.43 -18.39 -14.51
C ILE A 65 1.13 -17.66 -15.65
N LYS A 66 2.38 -18.05 -15.93
CA LYS A 66 3.14 -17.56 -17.10
C LYS A 66 3.94 -18.71 -17.73
N GLY A 67 3.24 -19.57 -18.50
CA GLY A 67 3.88 -20.75 -19.08
C GLY A 67 3.03 -21.65 -19.96
N LEU A 68 1.91 -21.18 -20.53
CA LEU A 68 1.17 -21.94 -21.57
C LEU A 68 1.31 -21.24 -22.92
N THR A 69 1.75 -22.00 -23.92
CA THR A 69 1.94 -21.56 -25.30
C THR A 69 0.59 -21.27 -25.97
N LEU A 70 0.62 -20.34 -26.93
CA LEU A 70 -0.52 -20.02 -27.79
C LEU A 70 -0.70 -21.11 -28.85
N ASP A 71 -1.23 -22.26 -28.46
CA ASP A 71 -1.69 -23.30 -29.38
C ASP A 71 -3.23 -23.36 -29.39
N ALA A 72 -3.81 -23.26 -30.58
CA ALA A 72 -5.23 -22.93 -30.73
C ALA A 72 -6.17 -24.13 -30.62
N ASN A 73 -7.12 -24.07 -29.68
CA ASN A 73 -8.40 -24.78 -29.81
C ASN A 73 -9.51 -24.05 -29.00
N PRO A 74 -10.48 -23.36 -29.64
CA PRO A 74 -11.40 -22.44 -28.95
C PRO A 74 -12.67 -23.13 -28.41
N ALA A 75 -12.55 -24.36 -27.89
CA ALA A 75 -13.68 -25.06 -27.27
C ALA A 75 -13.20 -26.04 -26.18
N SER A 76 -13.79 -25.88 -24.98
CA SER A 76 -13.67 -26.71 -23.77
C SER A 76 -12.40 -26.62 -22.92
N VAL A 77 -12.62 -26.84 -21.61
CA VAL A 77 -11.70 -27.12 -20.49
C VAL A 77 -11.32 -25.92 -19.58
N LEU A 78 -12.09 -25.81 -18.46
CA LEU A 78 -11.73 -25.33 -17.10
C LEU A 78 -11.08 -23.92 -16.97
N ASP A 79 -11.59 -22.97 -16.18
CA ASP A 79 -12.73 -22.90 -15.25
C ASP A 79 -13.33 -21.47 -15.29
N ARG A 80 -14.62 -21.29 -14.98
CA ARG A 80 -15.34 -19.99 -14.99
C ARG A 80 -15.40 -19.32 -13.62
N THR A 81 -14.66 -19.81 -12.63
CA THR A 81 -14.67 -19.28 -11.27
C THR A 81 -13.70 -18.11 -11.12
N ASP A 82 -14.10 -17.11 -10.33
CA ASP A 82 -13.22 -16.05 -9.86
C ASP A 82 -12.70 -16.45 -8.46
N PRO A 83 -11.43 -16.90 -8.33
CA PRO A 83 -10.94 -17.47 -7.07
C PRO A 83 -10.88 -16.43 -5.95
N ILE A 84 -10.68 -15.14 -6.28
CA ILE A 84 -10.68 -14.07 -5.29
C ILE A 84 -12.11 -13.82 -4.79
N TRP A 85 -13.11 -13.81 -5.68
CA TRP A 85 -14.50 -13.67 -5.27
C TRP A 85 -15.02 -14.86 -4.44
N VAL A 86 -14.63 -16.08 -4.81
CA VAL A 86 -14.92 -17.30 -4.03
C VAL A 86 -14.28 -17.22 -2.63
N ALA A 87 -13.04 -16.74 -2.52
CA ALA A 87 -12.40 -16.52 -1.23
C ALA A 87 -13.13 -15.45 -0.40
N VAL A 88 -13.40 -14.27 -0.97
CA VAL A 88 -14.11 -13.17 -0.31
C VAL A 88 -15.48 -13.61 0.24
N THR A 89 -16.27 -14.34 -0.54
CA THR A 89 -17.60 -14.80 -0.14
C THR A 89 -17.54 -15.87 0.95
N HIS A 90 -16.61 -16.83 0.85
CA HIS A 90 -16.39 -17.84 1.89
C HIS A 90 -15.90 -17.22 3.21
N GLU A 91 -14.94 -16.29 3.13
CA GLU A 91 -14.43 -15.53 4.27
C GLU A 91 -15.55 -14.71 4.92
N ALA A 92 -16.32 -13.95 4.14
CA ALA A 92 -17.43 -13.13 4.65
C ALA A 92 -18.51 -13.97 5.36
N LYS A 93 -18.84 -15.16 4.83
CA LYS A 93 -19.75 -16.10 5.50
C LYS A 93 -19.17 -16.58 6.84
N SER A 94 -17.90 -16.98 6.86
CA SER A 94 -17.24 -17.44 8.09
C SER A 94 -17.16 -16.34 9.17
N GLU A 95 -16.88 -15.09 8.79
CA GLU A 95 -16.89 -13.97 9.73
C GLU A 95 -18.31 -13.61 10.21
N ALA A 96 -19.34 -13.73 9.36
CA ALA A 96 -20.73 -13.49 9.72
C ALA A 96 -21.31 -14.52 10.70
N GLU A 97 -20.72 -15.72 10.74
CA GLU A 97 -21.01 -16.78 11.72
C GLU A 97 -20.25 -16.57 13.05
N LYS A 98 -19.02 -16.03 13.00
CA LYS A 98 -18.18 -15.74 14.19
C LYS A 98 -18.59 -14.48 14.94
N GLU A 99 -19.00 -13.43 14.22
CA GLU A 99 -19.37 -12.13 14.77
C GLU A 99 -20.80 -11.73 14.36
N PRO A 100 -21.82 -12.21 15.10
CA PRO A 100 -23.22 -11.98 14.77
C PRO A 100 -23.63 -10.51 14.67
N ILE A 101 -22.95 -9.59 15.38
CA ILE A 101 -23.25 -8.15 15.32
C ILE A 101 -22.97 -7.58 13.92
N LEU A 102 -21.93 -8.10 13.24
CA LEU A 102 -21.56 -7.67 11.89
C LEU A 102 -22.23 -8.50 10.78
N SER A 103 -23.01 -9.53 11.13
CA SER A 103 -23.63 -10.44 10.16
C SER A 103 -24.45 -9.68 9.10
N SER A 104 -25.37 -8.80 9.50
CA SER A 104 -26.18 -7.99 8.56
C SER A 104 -25.33 -7.09 7.65
N PHE A 105 -24.21 -6.55 8.16
CA PHE A 105 -23.28 -5.73 7.38
C PHE A 105 -22.53 -6.57 6.33
N LEU A 106 -22.08 -7.78 6.70
CA LEU A 106 -21.40 -8.72 5.79
C LEU A 106 -22.35 -9.28 4.73
N TYR A 107 -23.60 -9.56 5.10
CA TYR A 107 -24.64 -9.96 4.14
C TYR A 107 -24.95 -8.83 3.16
N ALA A 108 -25.17 -7.61 3.64
CA ALA A 108 -25.42 -6.46 2.76
C ALA A 108 -24.24 -6.17 1.83
N SER A 109 -23.01 -6.15 2.36
CA SER A 109 -21.81 -5.68 1.63
C SER A 109 -21.16 -6.70 0.72
N ILE A 110 -21.39 -8.01 0.93
CA ILE A 110 -20.74 -9.08 0.17
C ILE A 110 -21.76 -10.13 -0.27
N LEU A 111 -22.45 -10.80 0.68
CA LEU A 111 -23.20 -12.03 0.36
C LEU A 111 -24.51 -11.77 -0.42
N SER A 112 -24.91 -10.50 -0.59
CA SER A 112 -26.07 -10.10 -1.41
C SER A 112 -25.74 -9.79 -2.88
N HIS A 113 -24.47 -9.91 -3.28
CA HIS A 113 -23.99 -9.56 -4.62
C HIS A 113 -23.56 -10.80 -5.42
N ASP A 114 -23.59 -10.70 -6.75
CA ASP A 114 -23.21 -11.80 -7.65
C ASP A 114 -21.70 -11.82 -7.94
N CYS A 115 -21.02 -10.65 -7.85
CA CYS A 115 -19.62 -10.49 -8.18
C CYS A 115 -18.86 -9.45 -7.34
N LEU A 116 -17.53 -9.57 -7.34
CA LEU A 116 -16.59 -8.68 -6.63
C LEU A 116 -16.77 -7.20 -7.01
N GLU A 117 -17.09 -6.92 -8.27
CA GLU A 117 -17.33 -5.58 -8.79
C GLU A 117 -18.52 -4.89 -8.11
N GLN A 118 -19.62 -5.61 -7.92
CA GLN A 118 -20.83 -5.09 -7.26
C GLN A 118 -20.58 -4.89 -5.76
N ALA A 119 -19.96 -5.87 -5.09
CA ALA A 119 -19.61 -5.77 -3.67
C ALA A 119 -18.67 -4.59 -3.40
N LEU A 120 -17.63 -4.42 -4.22
CA LEU A 120 -16.76 -3.24 -4.14
C LEU A 120 -17.55 -1.95 -4.34
N ALA A 121 -18.36 -1.86 -5.40
CA ALA A 121 -19.14 -0.66 -5.70
C ALA A 121 -20.08 -0.29 -4.53
N PHE A 122 -20.73 -1.26 -3.91
CA PHE A 122 -21.57 -1.05 -2.73
C PHE A 122 -20.76 -0.51 -1.55
N VAL A 123 -19.65 -1.20 -1.21
CA VAL A 123 -18.77 -0.81 -0.09
C VAL A 123 -18.25 0.62 -0.27
N VAL A 124 -17.74 0.99 -1.46
CA VAL A 124 -17.21 2.35 -1.65
C VAL A 124 -18.33 3.40 -1.80
N ALA A 125 -19.51 3.04 -2.30
CA ALA A 125 -20.65 3.95 -2.38
C ALA A 125 -21.21 4.31 -0.99
N ASP A 126 -21.40 3.32 -0.12
CA ASP A 126 -21.85 3.54 1.26
C ASP A 126 -20.85 4.40 2.05
N ARG A 127 -19.55 4.15 1.87
CA ARG A 127 -18.47 4.92 2.53
C ARG A 127 -18.36 6.36 2.02
N LEU A 128 -18.64 6.62 0.74
CA LEU A 128 -18.50 7.94 0.13
C LEU A 128 -19.79 8.77 0.10
N GLN A 129 -20.94 8.19 0.42
CA GLN A 129 -22.22 8.90 0.36
C GLN A 129 -22.24 10.20 1.19
N ASN A 130 -23.02 11.18 0.74
CA ASN A 130 -23.32 12.40 1.48
C ASN A 130 -24.68 12.97 1.00
N PRO A 131 -25.21 14.06 1.58
CA PRO A 131 -26.50 14.63 1.16
C PRO A 131 -26.58 15.14 -0.29
N THR A 132 -25.44 15.23 -1.01
CA THR A 132 -25.37 15.64 -2.43
C THR A 132 -25.24 14.45 -3.38
N LEU A 133 -24.55 13.38 -2.96
CA LEU A 133 -24.33 12.15 -3.70
C LEU A 133 -24.75 10.97 -2.83
N LEU A 134 -25.97 10.48 -3.06
CA LEU A 134 -26.54 9.36 -2.30
C LEU A 134 -25.84 8.03 -2.66
N ALA A 135 -25.79 7.09 -1.72
CA ALA A 135 -25.19 5.77 -1.95
C ALA A 135 -25.76 5.06 -3.20
N THR A 136 -27.06 5.18 -3.46
CA THR A 136 -27.69 4.61 -4.67
C THR A 136 -27.17 5.22 -5.96
N GLN A 137 -26.99 6.55 -6.01
CA GLN A 137 -26.44 7.25 -7.18
C GLN A 137 -24.96 6.90 -7.39
N LEU A 138 -24.19 6.81 -6.30
CA LEU A 138 -22.79 6.39 -6.36
C LEU A 138 -22.69 4.93 -6.84
N MET A 139 -23.51 4.03 -6.30
CA MET A 139 -23.58 2.62 -6.70
C MET A 139 -23.87 2.46 -8.19
N ASP A 140 -24.88 3.16 -8.72
CA ASP A 140 -25.22 3.14 -10.15
C ASP A 140 -24.05 3.62 -11.02
N ILE A 141 -23.40 4.72 -10.65
CA ILE A 141 -22.23 5.28 -11.36
C ILE A 141 -21.05 4.30 -11.31
N PHE A 142 -20.76 3.75 -10.13
CA PHE A 142 -19.62 2.88 -9.89
C PHE A 142 -19.79 1.54 -10.60
N CYS A 143 -20.94 0.89 -10.47
CA CYS A 143 -21.28 -0.33 -11.21
C CYS A 143 -21.23 -0.08 -12.72
N ASN A 144 -21.81 1.04 -13.22
CA ASN A 144 -21.78 1.34 -14.64
C ASN A 144 -20.35 1.46 -15.18
N VAL A 145 -19.45 2.16 -14.49
CA VAL A 145 -18.06 2.31 -14.93
C VAL A 145 -17.28 0.99 -14.80
N ILE A 146 -17.33 0.33 -13.65
CA ILE A 146 -16.55 -0.90 -13.39
C ILE A 146 -17.00 -2.02 -14.34
N MET A 147 -18.31 -2.25 -14.52
CA MET A 147 -18.81 -3.40 -15.28
C MET A 147 -18.50 -3.31 -16.79
N HIS A 148 -18.27 -2.10 -17.32
CA HIS A 148 -17.92 -1.88 -18.72
C HIS A 148 -16.40 -1.78 -19.00
N ASP A 149 -15.55 -1.77 -17.97
CA ASP A 149 -14.08 -1.66 -18.12
C ASP A 149 -13.35 -2.92 -17.61
N LYS A 150 -12.82 -3.72 -18.54
CA LYS A 150 -12.05 -4.92 -18.21
C LYS A 150 -10.68 -4.65 -17.59
N GLY A 151 -10.08 -3.47 -17.83
CA GLY A 151 -8.85 -3.03 -17.19
C GLY A 151 -9.08 -2.71 -15.71
N ILE A 152 -10.20 -2.07 -15.37
CA ILE A 152 -10.60 -1.82 -13.98
C ILE A 152 -10.91 -3.15 -13.27
N GLN A 153 -11.69 -4.05 -13.88
CA GLN A 153 -12.00 -5.38 -13.31
C GLN A 153 -10.74 -6.20 -13.00
N ARG A 154 -9.73 -6.16 -13.88
CA ARG A 154 -8.44 -6.79 -13.63
C ARG A 154 -7.66 -6.09 -12.52
N SER A 155 -7.64 -4.77 -12.51
CA SER A 155 -6.91 -3.97 -11.50
C SER A 155 -7.44 -4.21 -10.10
N ILE A 156 -8.77 -4.22 -9.91
CA ILE A 156 -9.47 -4.54 -8.66
C ILE A 156 -8.88 -5.80 -8.01
N ARG A 157 -8.77 -6.89 -8.79
CA ARG A 157 -8.25 -8.18 -8.33
C ARG A 157 -6.76 -8.14 -8.01
N LEU A 158 -5.94 -7.53 -8.87
CA LEU A 158 -4.50 -7.43 -8.66
C LEU A 158 -4.13 -6.52 -7.49
N ASP A 159 -4.87 -5.44 -7.26
CA ASP A 159 -4.69 -4.53 -6.13
C ASP A 159 -5.12 -5.22 -4.82
N LEU A 160 -6.23 -5.98 -4.81
CA LEU A 160 -6.64 -6.75 -3.63
C LEU A 160 -5.62 -7.86 -3.29
N GLN A 161 -5.08 -8.54 -4.31
CA GLN A 161 -3.96 -9.47 -4.17
C GLN A 161 -2.71 -8.77 -3.60
N ALA A 162 -2.41 -7.54 -4.03
CA ALA A 162 -1.27 -6.78 -3.50
C ALA A 162 -1.37 -6.53 -1.99
N PHE A 163 -2.57 -6.24 -1.46
CA PHE A 163 -2.78 -6.19 0.00
C PHE A 163 -2.57 -7.56 0.63
N LYS A 164 -3.21 -8.62 0.11
CA LYS A 164 -3.14 -9.96 0.69
C LYS A 164 -1.73 -10.57 0.73
N ASP A 165 -0.88 -10.22 -0.24
CA ASP A 165 0.48 -10.75 -0.37
C ASP A 165 1.54 -9.95 0.41
N ARG A 166 1.34 -8.64 0.60
CA ARG A 166 2.40 -7.70 1.02
C ARG A 166 2.18 -7.09 2.39
N ASP A 167 0.93 -6.93 2.81
CA ASP A 167 0.60 -6.48 4.15
C ASP A 167 0.43 -7.69 5.08
N PRO A 168 1.34 -7.94 6.05
CA PRO A 168 1.21 -9.04 6.99
C PRO A 168 0.02 -8.89 7.96
N ALA A 169 -0.56 -7.69 8.09
CA ALA A 169 -1.81 -7.46 8.83
C ALA A 169 -3.07 -7.75 8.00
N CYS A 170 -2.96 -7.92 6.68
CA CYS A 170 -4.07 -8.25 5.79
C CYS A 170 -4.45 -9.74 5.90
N LEU A 171 -5.25 -10.07 6.91
CA LEU A 171 -5.61 -11.46 7.24
C LEU A 171 -6.40 -12.16 6.12
N SER A 172 -7.26 -11.45 5.38
CA SER A 172 -8.16 -12.06 4.38
C SER A 172 -8.50 -11.09 3.22
N TYR A 173 -8.91 -11.61 2.06
CA TYR A 173 -9.34 -10.74 0.93
C TYR A 173 -10.58 -9.93 1.31
N CYS A 174 -11.51 -10.53 2.06
CA CYS A 174 -12.68 -9.90 2.65
C CYS A 174 -12.29 -8.70 3.54
N SER A 175 -11.26 -8.84 4.40
CA SER A 175 -10.79 -7.74 5.24
C SER A 175 -10.23 -6.56 4.42
N ALA A 176 -9.48 -6.85 3.35
CA ALA A 176 -8.99 -5.82 2.44
C ALA A 176 -10.12 -5.11 1.68
N LEU A 177 -11.12 -5.86 1.21
CA LEU A 177 -12.27 -5.32 0.49
C LEU A 177 -13.11 -4.40 1.39
N LEU A 178 -13.33 -4.75 2.65
CA LEU A 178 -14.23 -4.03 3.55
C LEU A 178 -13.60 -2.84 4.27
N TYR A 179 -12.32 -2.93 4.67
CA TYR A 179 -11.76 -2.01 5.68
C TYR A 179 -10.59 -1.16 5.18
N THR A 180 -9.93 -1.56 4.10
CA THR A 180 -8.68 -0.93 3.68
C THR A 180 -8.92 0.32 2.82
N LYS A 181 -8.92 1.48 3.48
CA LYS A 181 -9.19 2.77 2.81
C LYS A 181 -8.22 3.13 1.68
N GLY A 182 -6.98 2.64 1.71
CA GLY A 182 -6.02 2.80 0.61
C GLY A 182 -6.46 2.07 -0.65
N TYR A 183 -6.92 0.83 -0.51
CA TYR A 183 -7.56 0.05 -1.57
C TYR A 183 -8.82 0.76 -2.09
N HIS A 184 -9.74 1.19 -1.20
CA HIS A 184 -10.94 1.95 -1.58
C HIS A 184 -10.61 3.20 -2.42
N SER A 185 -9.64 3.99 -1.95
CA SER A 185 -9.21 5.23 -2.62
C SER A 185 -8.68 4.96 -4.02
N LEU A 186 -7.88 3.90 -4.18
CA LEU A 186 -7.34 3.49 -5.47
C LEU A 186 -8.45 3.07 -6.45
N GLN A 187 -9.42 2.26 -6.01
CA GLN A 187 -10.49 1.83 -6.91
C GLN A 187 -11.41 2.98 -7.32
N VAL A 188 -11.74 3.89 -6.39
CA VAL A 188 -12.54 5.09 -6.72
C VAL A 188 -11.75 6.05 -7.61
N TYR A 189 -10.43 6.17 -7.44
CA TYR A 189 -9.58 6.87 -8.40
C TYR A 189 -9.69 6.27 -9.81
N ARG A 190 -9.69 4.93 -9.98
CA ARG A 190 -9.83 4.30 -11.30
C ARG A 190 -11.16 4.65 -11.97
N ILE A 191 -12.23 4.72 -11.19
CA ILE A 191 -13.56 5.20 -11.64
C ILE A 191 -13.49 6.68 -12.06
N ALA A 192 -12.91 7.54 -11.21
CA ALA A 192 -12.75 8.96 -11.49
C ALA A 192 -11.88 9.22 -12.73
N HIS A 193 -10.84 8.40 -12.95
CA HIS A 193 -9.97 8.43 -14.13
C HIS A 193 -10.75 8.10 -15.41
N ALA A 194 -11.55 7.03 -15.41
CA ALA A 194 -12.44 6.71 -16.53
C ALA A 194 -13.44 7.85 -16.82
N LEU A 195 -14.09 8.38 -15.77
CA LEU A 195 -15.02 9.52 -15.89
C LEU A 195 -14.34 10.80 -16.42
N TRP A 196 -13.10 11.06 -16.02
CA TRP A 196 -12.28 12.18 -16.52
C TRP A 196 -12.03 12.07 -18.02
N HIS A 197 -11.67 10.87 -18.49
CA HIS A 197 -11.44 10.59 -19.92
C HIS A 197 -12.73 10.52 -20.76
N GLN A 198 -13.87 10.21 -20.14
CA GLN A 198 -15.21 10.39 -20.73
C GLN A 198 -15.68 11.86 -20.77
N GLY A 199 -14.85 12.81 -20.33
CA GLY A 199 -15.19 14.24 -20.29
C GLY A 199 -16.06 14.66 -19.10
N ARG A 200 -16.47 13.74 -18.22
CA ARG A 200 -17.27 14.00 -17.00
C ARG A 200 -16.40 14.57 -15.87
N LYS A 201 -15.55 15.54 -16.19
CA LYS A 201 -14.48 16.07 -15.33
C LYS A 201 -14.98 16.63 -13.99
N VAL A 202 -16.13 17.31 -13.97
CA VAL A 202 -16.73 17.85 -12.73
C VAL A 202 -17.05 16.73 -11.74
N LEU A 203 -17.59 15.60 -12.21
CA LEU A 203 -17.86 14.44 -11.35
C LEU A 203 -16.56 13.75 -10.90
N ALA A 204 -15.57 13.64 -11.79
CA ALA A 204 -14.26 13.08 -11.43
C ALA A 204 -13.56 13.90 -10.32
N LEU A 205 -13.61 15.24 -10.40
CA LEU A 205 -13.09 16.14 -9.36
C LEU A 205 -13.92 16.10 -8.07
N ALA A 206 -15.24 15.96 -8.15
CA ALA A 206 -16.09 15.77 -6.98
C ALA A 206 -15.76 14.46 -6.25
N LEU A 207 -15.51 13.37 -6.99
CA LEU A 207 -15.06 12.09 -6.43
C LEU A 207 -13.66 12.21 -5.80
N GLN A 208 -12.70 12.85 -6.47
CA GLN A 208 -11.37 13.15 -5.90
C GLN A 208 -11.52 13.89 -4.55
N SER A 209 -12.30 14.96 -4.52
CA SER A 209 -12.54 15.74 -3.30
C SER A 209 -13.16 14.88 -2.18
N ARG A 210 -14.12 14.01 -2.51
CA ARG A 210 -14.79 13.15 -1.52
C ARG A 210 -13.89 12.02 -1.00
N VAL A 211 -13.04 11.45 -1.86
CA VAL A 211 -12.00 10.48 -1.46
C VAL A 211 -10.97 11.13 -0.53
N SER A 212 -10.55 12.36 -0.82
CA SER A 212 -9.65 13.14 0.06
C SER A 212 -10.30 13.44 1.42
N GLU A 213 -11.58 13.82 1.44
CA GLU A 213 -12.32 14.10 2.67
C GLU A 213 -12.51 12.84 3.55
N VAL A 214 -12.95 11.72 2.97
CA VAL A 214 -13.36 10.52 3.73
C VAL A 214 -12.16 9.61 4.06
N PHE A 215 -11.21 9.45 3.12
CA PHE A 215 -10.09 8.54 3.29
C PHE A 215 -8.76 9.24 3.57
N GLY A 216 -8.67 10.56 3.35
CA GLY A 216 -7.42 11.30 3.49
C GLY A 216 -6.41 10.98 2.38
N VAL A 217 -6.88 10.64 1.18
CA VAL A 217 -6.09 10.31 0.01
C VAL A 217 -6.49 11.24 -1.13
N ASP A 218 -5.54 12.01 -1.67
CA ASP A 218 -5.80 12.91 -2.80
C ASP A 218 -5.07 12.42 -4.06
N ILE A 219 -5.82 11.89 -5.04
CA ILE A 219 -5.28 11.43 -6.32
C ILE A 219 -6.02 12.14 -7.44
N HIS A 220 -5.30 12.97 -8.19
CA HIS A 220 -5.90 13.71 -9.30
C HIS A 220 -6.35 12.75 -10.41
N PRO A 221 -7.61 12.84 -10.92
CA PRO A 221 -8.15 11.90 -11.90
C PRO A 221 -7.35 11.74 -13.19
N ALA A 222 -6.58 12.76 -13.60
CA ALA A 222 -5.72 12.70 -14.79
C ALA A 222 -4.37 11.98 -14.60
N ALA A 223 -4.02 11.58 -13.37
CA ALA A 223 -2.83 10.77 -13.11
C ALA A 223 -2.91 9.43 -13.87
N LYS A 224 -1.80 8.68 -13.90
CA LYS A 224 -1.76 7.34 -14.52
C LYS A 224 -1.14 6.37 -13.54
N ILE A 225 -1.90 5.36 -13.13
CA ILE A 225 -1.49 4.39 -12.10
C ILE A 225 -1.72 2.98 -12.65
N GLY A 226 -0.67 2.17 -12.64
CA GLY A 226 -0.68 0.77 -13.07
C GLY A 226 -1.52 -0.15 -12.18
N GLU A 227 -1.30 -1.45 -12.31
CA GLU A 227 -2.04 -2.51 -11.61
C GLU A 227 -1.19 -3.23 -10.55
N GLY A 228 -1.85 -3.81 -9.54
CA GLY A 228 -1.19 -4.51 -8.44
C GLY A 228 -0.57 -3.56 -7.42
N ILE A 229 -1.21 -2.42 -7.17
CA ILE A 229 -0.67 -1.35 -6.32
C ILE A 229 -1.09 -1.58 -4.86
N LEU A 230 -0.13 -1.40 -3.95
CA LEU A 230 -0.40 -1.31 -2.51
C LEU A 230 -0.37 0.16 -2.11
N LEU A 231 -1.48 0.68 -1.56
CA LEU A 231 -1.51 2.00 -0.90
C LEU A 231 -1.68 1.79 0.61
N ASP A 232 -0.61 1.43 1.30
CA ASP A 232 -0.69 0.99 2.69
C ASP A 232 -1.02 2.13 3.66
N HIS A 233 -1.96 1.85 4.57
CA HIS A 233 -2.69 2.75 5.46
C HIS A 233 -3.41 3.96 4.79
N GLY A 234 -2.99 4.42 3.62
CA GLY A 234 -3.60 5.47 2.79
C GLY A 234 -3.42 6.91 3.29
N THR A 235 -3.46 7.18 4.60
CA THR A 235 -3.56 8.54 5.16
C THR A 235 -2.49 9.50 4.63
N GLY A 236 -2.89 10.64 4.08
CA GLY A 236 -1.99 11.71 3.63
C GLY A 236 -1.24 11.43 2.33
N ILE A 237 -1.65 10.42 1.55
CA ILE A 237 -1.11 10.22 0.19
C ILE A 237 -1.64 11.32 -0.74
N VAL A 238 -0.74 11.97 -1.48
CA VAL A 238 -1.04 13.01 -2.47
C VAL A 238 -0.37 12.67 -3.80
N ILE A 239 -1.15 12.50 -4.88
CA ILE A 239 -0.67 12.14 -6.21
C ILE A 239 -1.23 13.14 -7.24
N GLY A 240 -0.34 13.96 -7.80
CA GLY A 240 -0.73 15.07 -8.67
C GLY A 240 -1.03 14.71 -10.14
N GLU A 241 -1.58 15.69 -10.86
CA GLU A 241 -2.21 15.57 -12.19
C GLU A 241 -1.43 14.79 -13.24
N THR A 242 -0.11 14.96 -13.31
CA THR A 242 0.72 14.38 -14.37
C THR A 242 1.64 13.27 -13.87
N ALA A 243 1.37 12.77 -12.65
CA ALA A 243 2.11 11.68 -12.06
C ALA A 243 1.85 10.39 -12.86
N ILE A 244 2.91 9.59 -13.03
CA ILE A 244 2.80 8.22 -13.54
C ILE A 244 3.36 7.28 -12.49
N ILE A 245 2.62 6.23 -12.18
CA ILE A 245 3.02 5.13 -11.31
C ILE A 245 2.92 3.83 -12.12
N GLY A 246 4.02 3.10 -12.21
CA GLY A 246 4.10 1.78 -12.83
C GLY A 246 3.31 0.71 -12.08
N ASN A 247 3.45 -0.53 -12.51
CA ASN A 247 2.76 -1.67 -11.91
C ASN A 247 3.51 -2.20 -10.69
N ARG A 248 2.80 -2.90 -9.80
CA ARG A 248 3.38 -3.55 -8.61
C ARG A 248 4.12 -2.57 -7.68
N VAL A 249 3.80 -1.28 -7.70
CA VAL A 249 4.37 -0.29 -6.77
C VAL A 249 3.69 -0.42 -5.41
N SER A 250 4.45 -0.20 -4.34
CA SER A 250 3.94 -0.13 -2.97
C SER A 250 4.25 1.24 -2.37
N VAL A 251 3.21 1.93 -1.89
CA VAL A 251 3.25 3.31 -1.42
C VAL A 251 2.68 3.36 0.00
N MET A 252 3.47 3.86 0.95
CA MET A 252 3.03 4.01 2.34
C MET A 252 2.26 5.33 2.54
N HIS A 253 1.68 5.50 3.74
CA HIS A 253 1.04 6.74 4.17
C HIS A 253 1.94 7.99 4.03
N GLY A 254 1.32 9.16 3.89
CA GLY A 254 2.01 10.47 3.86
C GLY A 254 2.83 10.76 2.60
N VAL A 255 2.87 9.84 1.64
CA VAL A 255 3.68 10.00 0.43
C VAL A 255 3.12 11.08 -0.49
N THR A 256 3.98 11.99 -0.94
CA THR A 256 3.62 13.05 -1.91
C THR A 256 4.36 12.85 -3.23
N LEU A 257 3.61 12.69 -4.32
CA LEU A 257 4.08 12.76 -5.72
C LEU A 257 3.67 14.12 -6.31
N GLY A 258 4.41 15.16 -5.93
CA GLY A 258 4.02 16.57 -6.07
C GLY A 258 4.69 17.31 -7.22
N GLY A 259 4.11 18.47 -7.55
CA GLY A 259 4.69 19.41 -8.51
C GLY A 259 5.81 20.26 -7.90
N THR A 260 6.58 20.94 -8.75
CA THR A 260 7.44 22.06 -8.35
C THR A 260 6.98 23.36 -9.01
N GLY A 261 7.01 24.46 -8.26
CA GLY A 261 6.63 25.78 -8.76
C GLY A 261 5.16 25.91 -9.16
N LYS A 262 4.90 26.72 -10.19
CA LYS A 262 3.55 27.09 -10.68
C LYS A 262 3.38 26.88 -12.19
N GLU A 263 4.30 26.16 -12.81
CA GLU A 263 4.31 25.98 -14.27
C GLU A 263 3.23 24.98 -14.71
N ILE A 264 2.65 25.25 -15.88
CA ILE A 264 1.61 24.40 -16.48
C ILE A 264 2.29 23.40 -17.41
N GLY A 265 1.87 22.14 -17.33
CA GLY A 265 2.43 21.05 -18.11
C GLY A 265 2.84 19.87 -17.23
N ASP A 266 3.74 19.04 -17.75
CA ASP A 266 4.19 17.84 -17.06
C ASP A 266 5.22 18.18 -15.97
N ARG A 267 4.77 18.07 -14.72
CA ARG A 267 5.44 18.62 -13.52
C ARG A 267 5.54 17.67 -12.33
N HIS A 268 5.05 16.43 -12.45
CA HIS A 268 4.97 15.45 -11.35
C HIS A 268 5.81 14.18 -11.63
N PRO A 269 6.14 13.38 -10.61
CA PRO A 269 7.06 12.25 -10.74
C PRO A 269 6.59 11.13 -11.70
N LYS A 270 7.57 10.39 -12.22
CA LYS A 270 7.37 9.18 -13.03
C LYS A 270 8.00 7.99 -12.31
N VAL A 271 7.20 7.20 -11.60
CA VAL A 271 7.63 6.05 -10.80
C VAL A 271 7.56 4.78 -11.64
N GLY A 272 8.68 4.07 -11.78
CA GLY A 272 8.77 2.79 -12.48
C GLY A 272 8.11 1.63 -11.74
N ASP A 273 7.99 0.49 -12.43
CA ASP A 273 7.44 -0.75 -11.88
C ASP A 273 8.18 -1.21 -10.62
N GLY A 274 7.47 -1.82 -9.67
CA GLY A 274 8.09 -2.51 -8.53
C GLY A 274 8.77 -1.62 -7.48
N ALA A 275 8.59 -0.30 -7.54
CA ALA A 275 9.16 0.62 -6.57
C ALA A 275 8.47 0.55 -5.19
N LEU A 276 9.25 0.69 -4.12
CA LEU A 276 8.76 0.85 -2.73
C LEU A 276 8.97 2.30 -2.29
N ILE A 277 7.89 2.99 -1.92
CA ILE A 277 7.95 4.37 -1.43
C ILE A 277 7.54 4.40 0.04
N GLY A 278 8.55 4.54 0.91
CA GLY A 278 8.39 4.55 2.37
C GLY A 278 7.58 5.71 2.93
N ALA A 279 7.13 5.55 4.17
CA ALA A 279 6.21 6.47 4.84
C ALA A 279 6.69 7.93 4.82
N SER A 280 5.78 8.86 4.52
CA SER A 280 6.03 10.30 4.47
C SER A 280 7.16 10.75 3.53
N ALA A 281 7.55 9.93 2.54
CA ALA A 281 8.49 10.35 1.52
C ALA A 281 7.85 11.34 0.52
N THR A 282 8.60 12.39 0.17
CA THR A 282 8.14 13.47 -0.70
C THR A 282 9.00 13.52 -1.97
N ILE A 283 8.35 13.35 -3.13
CA ILE A 283 8.99 13.31 -4.44
C ILE A 283 8.41 14.46 -5.27
N LEU A 284 9.24 15.41 -5.67
CA LEU A 284 8.77 16.66 -6.29
C LEU A 284 9.37 16.89 -7.68
N GLY A 285 8.51 17.33 -8.60
CA GLY A 285 8.89 17.72 -9.95
C GLY A 285 8.75 16.59 -10.98
N ASN A 286 8.99 16.92 -12.25
CA ASN A 286 8.99 15.95 -13.33
C ASN A 286 10.32 15.17 -13.38
N ILE A 287 10.48 14.26 -12.42
CA ILE A 287 11.66 13.41 -12.27
C ILE A 287 11.29 11.94 -12.45
N ARG A 288 12.15 11.18 -13.13
CA ARG A 288 12.03 9.72 -13.21
C ARG A 288 12.61 9.05 -11.97
N ILE A 289 11.83 8.15 -11.38
CA ILE A 289 12.25 7.17 -10.39
C ILE A 289 12.24 5.83 -11.11
N GLY A 290 13.40 5.19 -11.24
CA GLY A 290 13.55 3.92 -11.96
C GLY A 290 12.72 2.78 -11.37
N GLU A 291 12.61 1.70 -12.14
CA GLU A 291 11.99 0.46 -11.65
C GLU A 291 12.79 -0.14 -10.48
N GLY A 292 12.09 -0.87 -9.60
CA GLY A 292 12.70 -1.54 -8.45
C GLY A 292 13.41 -0.62 -7.45
N VAL A 293 13.16 0.69 -7.49
CA VAL A 293 13.75 1.65 -6.53
C VAL A 293 13.08 1.53 -5.17
N MET A 294 13.88 1.65 -4.12
CA MET A 294 13.41 1.80 -2.75
C MET A 294 13.69 3.23 -2.25
N ILE A 295 12.66 3.91 -1.79
CA ILE A 295 12.75 5.24 -1.18
C ILE A 295 12.47 5.07 0.31
N ALA A 296 13.46 5.37 1.15
CA ALA A 296 13.33 5.28 2.59
C ALA A 296 12.30 6.30 3.13
N ALA A 297 11.70 5.99 4.27
CA ALA A 297 10.72 6.86 4.93
C ALA A 297 11.28 8.26 5.20
N GLY A 298 10.43 9.29 5.09
CA GLY A 298 10.75 10.69 5.36
C GLY A 298 11.70 11.37 4.34
N SER A 299 12.06 10.71 3.25
CA SER A 299 13.02 11.23 2.27
C SER A 299 12.44 12.32 1.36
N LEU A 300 13.26 13.32 1.01
CA LEU A 300 12.91 14.38 0.05
C LEU A 300 13.67 14.18 -1.28
N VAL A 301 12.99 13.63 -2.28
CA VAL A 301 13.57 13.30 -3.59
C VAL A 301 13.30 14.43 -4.59
N LEU A 302 14.39 15.07 -5.05
CA LEU A 302 14.37 16.25 -5.95
C LEU A 302 15.14 16.03 -7.27
N LYS A 303 15.60 14.79 -7.53
CA LYS A 303 16.42 14.42 -8.69
C LYS A 303 16.02 13.02 -9.16
N GLU A 304 16.31 12.72 -10.42
CA GLU A 304 16.06 11.38 -10.96
C GLU A 304 16.83 10.31 -10.19
N VAL A 305 16.21 9.14 -10.01
CA VAL A 305 16.78 8.00 -9.28
C VAL A 305 16.95 6.83 -10.25
N PRO A 306 18.17 6.30 -10.44
CA PRO A 306 18.40 5.15 -11.32
C PRO A 306 17.64 3.88 -10.86
N PRO A 307 17.27 2.97 -11.76
CA PRO A 307 16.67 1.68 -11.41
C PRO A 307 17.44 0.92 -10.34
N HIS A 308 16.72 0.14 -9.54
CA HIS A 308 17.23 -0.71 -8.46
C HIS A 308 18.11 0.03 -7.43
N SER A 309 17.94 1.34 -7.27
CA SER A 309 18.65 2.12 -6.25
C SER A 309 17.87 2.15 -4.93
N VAL A 310 18.59 2.24 -3.81
CA VAL A 310 18.02 2.67 -2.52
C VAL A 310 18.38 4.12 -2.29
N VAL A 311 17.41 4.97 -1.98
CA VAL A 311 17.61 6.40 -1.67
C VAL A 311 17.04 6.78 -0.31
N ALA A 312 17.76 7.65 0.41
CA ALA A 312 17.31 8.15 1.70
C ALA A 312 17.74 9.60 1.97
N GLY A 313 17.02 10.28 2.85
CA GLY A 313 17.41 11.56 3.46
C GLY A 313 16.79 12.80 2.82
N THR A 314 17.19 13.97 3.32
CA THR A 314 16.60 15.27 2.98
C THR A 314 17.70 16.32 2.76
N PRO A 315 18.04 16.68 1.51
CA PRO A 315 17.61 16.04 0.26
C PRO A 315 18.17 14.62 0.11
N ALA A 316 17.44 13.76 -0.60
CA ALA A 316 17.76 12.35 -0.73
C ALA A 316 19.03 12.10 -1.55
N LYS A 317 19.77 11.05 -1.16
CA LYS A 317 20.95 10.54 -1.86
C LYS A 317 20.81 9.04 -2.08
N VAL A 318 21.44 8.53 -3.15
CA VAL A 318 21.60 7.08 -3.36
C VAL A 318 22.55 6.53 -2.29
N LEU A 319 22.10 5.51 -1.56
CA LEU A 319 22.89 4.80 -0.55
C LEU A 319 23.56 3.54 -1.13
N GLY A 320 22.86 2.85 -2.03
CA GLY A 320 23.30 1.59 -2.61
C GLY A 320 22.36 1.10 -3.71
N ARG A 321 22.56 -0.15 -4.14
CA ARG A 321 21.70 -0.83 -5.11
C ARG A 321 21.12 -2.12 -4.52
N LEU A 322 19.94 -2.49 -4.99
CA LEU A 322 19.30 -3.77 -4.75
C LEU A 322 19.68 -4.73 -5.89
N HIS A 323 20.10 -5.93 -5.54
CA HIS A 323 20.25 -7.03 -6.49
C HIS A 323 19.06 -7.99 -6.34
N ASP A 324 18.51 -8.42 -7.48
CA ASP A 324 17.47 -9.45 -7.67
C ASP A 324 16.13 -9.29 -6.93
N ASN A 325 15.96 -8.24 -6.13
CA ASN A 325 14.76 -7.99 -5.34
C ASN A 325 13.88 -6.88 -5.94
N VAL A 326 12.57 -7.13 -5.97
CA VAL A 326 11.55 -6.09 -6.21
C VAL A 326 11.09 -5.59 -4.83
N PRO A 327 11.55 -4.42 -4.35
CA PRO A 327 11.38 -4.03 -2.95
C PRO A 327 9.90 -3.87 -2.56
N SER A 328 9.04 -3.48 -3.50
CA SER A 328 7.61 -3.35 -3.28
C SER A 328 6.90 -4.66 -2.91
N LEU A 329 7.48 -5.81 -3.27
CA LEU A 329 6.92 -7.13 -2.96
C LEU A 329 7.42 -7.67 -1.61
N THR A 330 8.61 -7.25 -1.19
CA THR A 330 9.22 -7.72 0.07
C THR A 330 8.90 -6.84 1.27
N MET A 331 8.46 -5.59 1.04
CA MET A 331 8.14 -4.59 2.07
C MET A 331 9.25 -4.39 3.11
N LYS A 332 10.51 -4.65 2.72
CA LYS A 332 11.68 -4.38 3.56
C LYS A 332 11.95 -2.88 3.57
N HIS A 333 11.70 -2.24 4.71
CA HIS A 333 11.88 -0.80 4.89
C HIS A 333 13.26 -0.38 5.42
N ASP A 334 14.15 -1.33 5.70
CA ASP A 334 15.49 -1.07 6.19
C ASP A 334 16.39 -0.45 5.11
N ALA A 335 17.01 0.68 5.44
CA ALA A 335 17.93 1.42 4.58
C ALA A 335 19.28 1.69 5.27
N THR A 336 19.62 0.90 6.31
CA THR A 336 20.92 0.95 6.99
C THR A 336 22.07 0.55 6.07
N ILE A 337 23.29 0.95 6.41
CA ILE A 337 24.49 0.58 5.62
C ILE A 337 24.71 -0.95 5.65
N ASP A 338 24.43 -1.58 6.78
CA ASP A 338 24.62 -3.03 6.98
C ASP A 338 23.68 -3.87 6.09
N PHE A 339 22.48 -3.37 5.79
CA PHE A 339 21.56 -3.98 4.82
C PHE A 339 22.19 -4.17 3.42
N PHE A 340 23.18 -3.35 3.05
CA PHE A 340 23.91 -3.50 1.78
C PHE A 340 25.15 -4.41 1.88
N ALA A 341 25.61 -4.75 3.08
CA ALA A 341 26.76 -5.63 3.28
C ALA A 341 26.41 -7.11 3.06
N ASP A 342 25.18 -7.50 3.42
CA ASP A 342 24.67 -8.87 3.28
C ASP A 342 24.10 -9.20 1.89
N VAL A 343 24.05 -8.23 0.96
CA VAL A 343 23.71 -8.49 -0.45
C VAL A 343 24.99 -8.98 -1.16
N PRO A 344 25.06 -10.22 -1.66
CA PRO A 344 26.31 -10.78 -2.16
C PRO A 344 26.83 -10.00 -3.37
N THR A 345 27.95 -9.31 -3.19
CA THR A 345 28.63 -8.51 -4.21
C THR A 345 29.34 -9.40 -5.23
N ASN A 346 28.57 -10.05 -6.11
CA ASN A 346 29.10 -10.69 -7.32
C ASN A 346 29.46 -9.62 -8.37
N SER A 347 30.53 -8.87 -8.08
CA SER A 347 31.25 -8.01 -9.03
C SER A 347 32.71 -8.44 -9.14
N LYS A 348 32.92 -9.66 -9.62
CA LYS A 348 34.11 -9.96 -10.42
C LYS A 348 33.74 -9.74 -11.87
N ASP A 349 34.05 -8.55 -12.37
CA ASP A 349 34.81 -8.36 -13.61
C ASP A 349 34.93 -6.86 -13.91
N ASP A 350 36.12 -6.32 -13.62
CA ASP A 350 36.78 -5.28 -14.42
C ASP A 350 38.22 -5.13 -13.90
N LYS A 351 39.12 -5.99 -14.40
CA LYS A 351 40.56 -5.75 -14.32
C LYS A 351 41.01 -5.08 -15.62
N PRO A 352 41.70 -3.92 -15.58
CA PRO A 352 42.26 -3.33 -16.78
C PRO A 352 43.42 -4.19 -17.30
N ASN A 353 43.22 -4.88 -18.43
CA ASN A 353 44.31 -5.48 -19.19
C ASN A 353 45.13 -4.36 -19.85
N GLY A 354 46.37 -4.16 -19.40
CA GLY A 354 47.18 -3.03 -19.88
C GLY A 354 48.60 -2.93 -19.35
N ALA A 355 49.35 -4.03 -19.25
CA ALA A 355 50.78 -4.01 -18.97
C ALA A 355 51.53 -4.92 -19.97
N HIS A 356 51.98 -4.34 -21.07
CA HIS A 356 52.86 -5.02 -22.01
C HIS A 356 54.25 -5.18 -21.38
N ASN A 357 54.70 -6.43 -21.27
CA ASN A 357 56.05 -6.75 -20.83
C ASN A 357 57.03 -6.47 -21.99
N LEU A 358 58.08 -5.70 -21.74
CA LEU A 358 59.25 -5.60 -22.61
C LEU A 358 60.52 -5.71 -21.76
N ASP A 359 61.11 -6.91 -21.76
CA ASP A 359 62.48 -7.11 -21.31
C ASP A 359 63.44 -6.27 -22.18
N ARG A 360 64.46 -5.67 -21.56
CA ARG A 360 65.86 -6.16 -21.66
C ARG A 360 66.89 -5.19 -21.07
N ASN A 361 67.67 -5.75 -20.14
CA ASN A 361 69.12 -5.64 -20.04
C ASN A 361 69.83 -4.26 -20.11
N ASN A 362 70.29 -3.85 -18.93
CA ASN A 362 71.73 -3.80 -18.56
C ASN A 362 72.58 -2.56 -18.94
N VAL A 363 73.65 -2.41 -18.16
CA VAL A 363 74.86 -1.55 -18.28
C VAL A 363 74.84 -0.22 -17.53
N ASN A 364 75.71 -0.17 -16.50
CA ASN A 364 76.55 0.91 -15.95
C ASN A 364 76.18 2.38 -16.28
N THR A 365 76.22 3.32 -15.32
CA THR A 365 77.29 3.56 -14.33
C THR A 365 76.79 4.21 -13.05
#